data_AF-A0A358CSR8-F1
#
_entry.id   AF-A0A358CSR8-F1
#
_cell.length_a   1.000
_cell.length_b   1.000
_cell.length_c   1.000
_cell.angle_alpha   90.00
_cell.angle_beta   90.00
_cell.angle_gamma   90.00
#
_symmetry.space_group_name_H-M   'P 1'
#
loop_
_entity.id
_entity.type
_entity.pdbx_description
1 polymer ?
#
loop_
_entity_poly.entity_id
_entity_poly.type
_entity_poly.pdbx_seq_one_letter_code
_entity_poly.pdbx_strand_id
1 'polypeptide(L)'
;DSCNFTNNDPLTLLFFPFSIRYHALHHLFPSLPYHNLAGAHAYLVENLPQDSPYLGLDQPGWWPVAKRTIFGGERAATATS
;
A
#
# COMPACT_ATOMS: atom_id res chain seq x y z
N ASP A 1 0.43 -6.89 -9.73
CA ASP A 1 0.11 -6.74 -8.30
C ASP A 1 0.32 -5.28 -7.95
N SER A 2 -0.76 -4.56 -7.62
CA SER A 2 -0.75 -3.10 -7.41
C SER A 2 -1.29 -2.82 -6.01
N CYS A 3 -0.58 -2.00 -5.24
CA CYS A 3 -0.91 -1.69 -3.84
C CYS A 3 -0.96 -0.17 -3.61
N ASN A 4 -1.49 0.26 -2.45
CA ASN A 4 -1.34 1.63 -1.96
C ASN A 4 -0.42 1.69 -0.75
N PHE A 5 0.38 2.76 -0.62
CA PHE A 5 1.22 3.11 0.51
C PHE A 5 0.71 4.41 1.14
N THR A 6 -0.28 4.27 2.01
CA THR A 6 -1.13 5.37 2.49
C THR A 6 -0.60 6.04 3.76
N ASN A 7 0.40 5.44 4.42
CA ASN A 7 1.05 6.03 5.57
C ASN A 7 1.90 7.27 5.19
N ASN A 8 1.95 8.26 6.08
CA ASN A 8 2.74 9.50 5.91
C ASN A 8 4.12 9.35 6.56
N ASP A 9 4.80 8.26 6.28
CA ASP A 9 6.19 8.07 6.70
C ASP A 9 7.12 8.90 5.79
N PRO A 10 8.12 9.63 6.34
CA PRO A 10 9.01 10.48 5.54
C PRO A 10 9.74 9.74 4.42
N LEU A 11 10.05 8.46 4.59
CA LEU A 11 10.72 7.65 3.58
C LEU A 11 9.75 7.25 2.47
N THR A 12 8.50 6.89 2.80
CA THR A 12 7.45 6.73 1.79
C THR A 12 7.25 8.03 1.01
N LEU A 13 7.19 9.19 1.66
CA LEU A 13 7.06 10.48 0.96
C LEU A 13 8.27 10.79 0.07
N LEU A 14 9.48 10.43 0.50
CA LEU A 14 10.72 10.65 -0.25
C LEU A 14 10.84 9.73 -1.47
N PHE A 15 10.54 8.44 -1.31
CA PHE A 15 10.71 7.44 -2.37
C PHE A 15 9.47 7.28 -3.26
N PHE A 16 8.29 7.65 -2.76
CA PHE A 16 7.00 7.50 -3.43
C PHE A 16 6.27 8.85 -3.53
N PRO A 17 6.79 9.84 -4.28
CA PRO A 17 6.09 11.10 -4.43
C PRO A 17 4.87 10.96 -5.36
N PHE A 18 3.80 11.70 -5.05
CA PHE A 18 2.58 11.80 -5.86
C PHE A 18 1.76 10.48 -5.97
N SER A 19 1.77 9.85 -7.14
CA SER A 19 0.79 8.84 -7.56
C SER A 19 1.17 7.41 -7.23
N ILE A 20 2.47 7.15 -7.08
CA ILE A 20 2.98 5.81 -6.84
C ILE A 20 2.59 5.29 -5.44
N ARG A 21 2.21 6.18 -4.51
CA ARG A 21 1.55 5.83 -3.23
C ARG A 21 0.14 5.28 -3.41
N TYR A 22 -0.54 5.66 -4.48
CA TYR A 22 -1.92 5.28 -4.74
C TYR A 22 -1.99 4.45 -6.03
N HIS A 23 -1.02 3.55 -6.23
CA HIS A 23 -0.86 2.84 -7.50
C HIS A 23 -2.05 1.92 -7.79
N ALA A 24 -2.56 1.20 -6.79
CA ALA A 24 -3.81 0.44 -6.91
C ALA A 24 -4.99 1.34 -7.29
N LEU A 25 -5.14 2.48 -6.62
CA LEU A 25 -6.21 3.42 -6.92
C LEU A 25 -6.09 4.05 -8.32
N HIS A 26 -4.87 4.32 -8.79
CA HIS A 26 -4.64 4.83 -10.13
C HIS A 26 -5.05 3.81 -11.19
N HIS A 27 -4.80 2.52 -10.98
CA HIS A 27 -5.30 1.48 -11.88
C HIS A 27 -6.84 1.35 -11.86
N LEU A 28 -7.47 1.65 -10.71
CA LEU A 28 -8.93 1.64 -10.60
C LEU A 28 -9.57 2.85 -11.32
N PHE A 29 -8.94 4.02 -11.26
CA PHE A 29 -9.40 5.25 -11.90
C PHE A 29 -8.27 5.97 -12.66
N PRO A 30 -7.84 5.46 -13.83
CA PRO A 30 -6.67 5.99 -14.54
C PRO A 30 -6.84 7.43 -15.05
N SER A 31 -8.09 7.86 -15.26
CA SER A 31 -8.43 9.24 -15.66
C SER A 31 -8.49 10.22 -14.50
N LEU A 32 -8.43 9.77 -13.24
CA LEU A 32 -8.48 10.66 -12.09
C LEU A 32 -7.16 11.44 -11.96
N PRO A 33 -7.19 12.78 -11.83
CA PRO A 33 -5.96 13.56 -11.66
C PRO A 33 -5.17 13.11 -10.43
N TYR A 34 -3.84 13.05 -10.53
CA TYR A 34 -2.98 12.53 -9.46
C TYR A 34 -3.13 13.26 -8.12
N HIS A 35 -3.38 14.57 -8.16
CA HIS A 35 -3.60 15.38 -6.95
C HIS A 35 -4.93 15.06 -6.24
N ASN A 36 -5.87 14.41 -6.94
CA ASN A 36 -7.15 13.98 -6.37
C ASN A 36 -7.12 12.55 -5.82
N LEU A 37 -6.04 11.78 -6.04
CA LEU A 37 -5.96 10.38 -5.57
C LEU A 37 -6.04 10.27 -4.05
N ALA A 38 -5.40 11.19 -3.32
CA ALA A 38 -5.48 11.20 -1.85
C ALA A 38 -6.91 11.43 -1.34
N GLY A 39 -7.63 12.38 -1.96
CA GLY A 39 -9.03 12.67 -1.63
C GLY A 39 -9.95 11.51 -1.99
N ALA A 40 -9.77 10.90 -3.17
CA ALA A 40 -10.53 9.73 -3.58
C ALA A 40 -10.25 8.51 -2.69
N HIS A 41 -8.99 8.31 -2.27
CA HIS A 41 -8.66 7.26 -1.32
C HIS A 41 -9.40 7.45 0.01
N ALA A 42 -9.36 8.66 0.58
CA ALA A 42 -10.07 8.97 1.83
C ALA A 42 -11.59 8.74 1.69
N TYR A 43 -12.19 9.18 0.59
CA TYR A 43 -13.59 8.96 0.30
C TYR A 43 -13.95 7.46 0.25
N LEU A 44 -13.12 6.65 -0.41
CA LEU A 44 -13.34 5.20 -0.51
C LEU A 44 -13.20 4.49 0.84
N VAL A 45 -12.21 4.88 1.66
CA VAL A 45 -12.05 4.31 3.01
C VAL A 45 -13.25 4.61 3.90
N GLU A 46 -13.85 5.80 3.77
CA GLU A 46 -15.01 6.20 4.55
C GLU A 46 -16.31 5.52 4.09
N ASN A 47 -16.46 5.24 2.78
CA ASN A 47 -17.73 4.82 2.19
C ASN A 47 -17.80 3.34 1.82
N LEU A 48 -16.68 2.61 1.78
CA LEU A 48 -16.69 1.20 1.43
C LEU A 48 -16.94 0.31 2.66
N PRO A 49 -17.63 -0.84 2.46
CA PRO A 49 -17.70 -1.90 3.47
C PRO A 49 -16.30 -2.36 3.91
N GLN A 50 -16.16 -2.79 5.18
CA GLN A 50 -14.88 -3.23 5.73
C GLN A 50 -14.26 -4.44 5.00
N ASP A 51 -15.08 -5.25 4.35
CA ASP A 51 -14.68 -6.41 3.54
C ASP A 51 -14.39 -6.06 2.07
N SER A 52 -14.39 -4.77 1.71
CA SER A 52 -14.10 -4.34 0.36
C SER A 52 -12.69 -4.76 -0.09
N PRO A 53 -12.55 -5.41 -1.26
CA PRO A 53 -11.25 -5.82 -1.79
C PRO A 53 -10.26 -4.66 -1.95
N TYR A 54 -10.76 -3.44 -2.23
CA TYR A 54 -9.93 -2.25 -2.36
C TYR A 54 -9.19 -1.91 -1.06
N LEU A 55 -9.84 -2.06 0.10
CA LEU A 55 -9.22 -1.79 1.40
C LEU A 55 -8.10 -2.79 1.72
N GLY A 56 -8.16 -4.00 1.14
CA GLY A 56 -7.10 -5.00 1.26
C GLY A 56 -5.82 -4.69 0.46
N LEU A 57 -5.86 -3.68 -0.42
CA LEU A 57 -4.70 -3.27 -1.22
C LEU A 57 -3.80 -2.26 -0.50
N ASP A 58 -4.23 -1.77 0.66
CA ASP A 58 -3.49 -0.81 1.48
C ASP A 58 -2.39 -1.50 2.30
N GLN A 59 -1.17 -0.99 2.16
CA GLN A 59 0.00 -1.46 2.88
C GLN A 59 0.43 -0.39 3.91
N PRO A 60 0.47 -0.71 5.22
CA PRO A 60 0.71 0.26 6.30
C PRO A 60 2.14 0.82 6.33
N GLY A 61 3.05 0.32 5.49
CA GLY A 61 4.39 0.85 5.30
C GLY A 61 5.43 -0.25 5.13
N TRP A 62 6.64 0.16 4.75
CA TRP A 62 7.77 -0.74 4.52
C TRP A 62 8.42 -1.23 5.82
N TRP A 63 8.05 -0.68 6.99
CA TRP A 63 8.67 -1.01 8.29
C TRP A 63 8.53 -2.48 8.73
N PRO A 64 7.37 -3.17 8.60
CA PRO A 64 7.27 -4.60 8.87
C PRO A 64 8.19 -5.42 7.96
N VAL A 65 8.30 -5.03 6.69
CA VAL A 65 9.20 -5.66 5.71
C VAL A 65 10.66 -5.42 6.10
N ALA A 66 11.03 -4.18 6.44
CA ALA A 66 12.37 -3.83 6.89
C ALA A 66 12.78 -4.57 8.16
N LYS A 67 11.88 -4.66 9.14
CA LYS A 67 12.13 -5.46 10.34
C LYS A 67 12.40 -6.92 9.98
N ARG A 68 11.60 -7.51 9.09
CA ARG A 68 11.79 -8.91 8.68
C ARG A 68 13.09 -9.14 7.91
N THR A 69 13.51 -8.16 7.12
CA THR A 69 14.78 -8.21 6.36
C THR A 69 16.00 -8.00 7.25
N ILE A 70 15.95 -7.04 8.19
CA ILE A 70 17.07 -6.68 9.07
C ILE A 70 17.22 -7.65 10.23
N PHE A 71 16.12 -8.02 10.88
CA PHE A 71 16.14 -8.89 12.07
C PHE A 71 15.90 -10.37 11.75
N GLY A 72 15.70 -10.71 10.47
CA GLY A 72 15.58 -12.09 10.00
C GLY A 72 14.24 -12.72 10.36
N GLY A 73 13.34 -12.84 9.38
CA GLY A 73 12.28 -13.84 9.45
C GLY A 73 12.91 -15.21 9.24
N GLU A 74 12.91 -16.04 10.28
CA GLU A 74 13.35 -17.43 10.21
C GLU A 74 12.81 -18.08 8.92
N ARG A 75 13.72 -18.53 8.06
CA ARG A 75 13.34 -19.43 6.98
C ARG A 75 12.76 -20.65 7.69
N ALA A 76 11.45 -20.82 7.63
CA ALA A 76 10.86 -22.14 7.78
C ALA A 76 11.40 -22.95 6.59
N ALA A 77 12.59 -23.51 6.78
CA ALA A 77 13.13 -24.58 5.98
C ALA A 77 12.30 -25.81 6.32
N THR A 78 11.10 -25.90 5.76
CA THR A 78 10.37 -27.15 5.72
C THR A 78 10.99 -27.97 4.59
N ALA A 79 11.98 -28.76 4.98
CA ALA A 79 12.39 -29.94 4.25
C ALA A 79 11.27 -30.99 4.28
N THR A 80 10.94 -31.55 3.13
CA THR A 80 10.56 -32.97 2.88
C THR A 80 10.40 -33.08 1.35
N SER A 81 11.29 -33.74 0.59
CA SER A 81 11.51 -35.21 0.53
C SER A 81 10.23 -35.97 0.27
#